data_AF-A0A821JEF9-F1
#
_entry.id   AF-A0A821JEF9-F1
#
_cell.length_a   1.000
_cell.length_b   1.000
_cell.length_c   1.000
_cell.angle_alpha   90.00
_cell.angle_beta   90.00
_cell.angle_gamma   90.00
#
_symmetry.space_group_name_H-M   'P 1'
#
loop_
_entity.id
_entity.type
_entity.pdbx_description
1 polymer ?
#
loop_
_entity_poly.entity_id
_entity_poly.type
_entity_poly.pdbx_seq_one_letter_code
_entity_poly.pdbx_strand_id
1 'polypeptide(L)'
;MQELQTEFEKLDLNGADKPRQTRFLRSQQDLKERIEGTAAASSIVVDDTNIEMQEDLDPFEMIEPVNILERLSKDFFEKLESKQWKDRKEVLDDLLTLLTQNPKPKPDSDYSELVKVLKKIITKDSNITVVLVAGKCLTALAKGLRKAFKNYALGTIDVCLDRCREKKTNILEVFREACEAAYPAW
;
A
#
# COMPACT_ATOMS: atom_id res chain seq x y z
N MET A 1 40.40 47.35 -9.43
CA MET A 1 40.78 46.02 -8.89
C MET A 1 40.67 45.97 -7.37
N GLN A 2 41.18 46.96 -6.62
CA GLN A 2 41.04 46.99 -5.15
C GLN A 2 39.58 47.00 -4.66
N GLU A 3 38.68 47.76 -5.28
CA GLU A 3 37.26 47.79 -4.88
C GLU A 3 36.57 46.42 -4.99
N LEU A 4 36.93 45.60 -5.98
CA LEU A 4 36.39 44.24 -6.15
C LEU A 4 36.89 43.28 -5.07
N GLN A 5 38.14 43.44 -4.64
CA GLN A 5 38.72 42.64 -3.56
C GLN A 5 38.01 42.93 -2.23
N THR A 6 37.76 44.21 -1.95
CA THR A 6 37.10 44.67 -0.72
C THR A 6 35.65 44.20 -0.65
N GLU A 7 34.93 44.17 -1.78
CA GLU A 7 33.56 43.64 -1.83
C GLU A 7 33.53 42.11 -1.64
N PHE A 8 34.56 41.39 -2.11
CA PHE A 8 34.64 39.93 -1.94
C PHE A 8 34.94 39.52 -0.49
N GLU A 9 35.75 40.30 0.24
CA GLU A 9 36.04 40.07 1.67
C GLU A 9 34.84 40.32 2.59
N LYS A 10 33.84 41.10 2.16
CA LYS A 10 32.61 41.33 2.92
C LYS A 10 31.61 40.18 2.84
N LEU A 11 31.75 39.28 1.87
CA LEU A 11 30.84 38.14 1.69
C LEU A 11 31.20 37.02 2.67
N ASP A 12 30.25 36.63 3.51
CA ASP A 12 30.43 35.49 4.41
C ASP A 12 30.18 34.17 3.64
N LEU A 13 31.22 33.72 2.92
CA LEU A 13 31.20 32.49 2.12
C LEU A 13 31.03 31.21 2.95
N ASN A 14 31.15 31.30 4.29
CA ASN A 14 30.98 30.18 5.21
C ASN A 14 29.64 30.21 5.96
N GLY A 15 28.89 31.32 5.86
CA GLY A 15 27.59 31.52 6.52
C GLY A 15 26.44 31.71 5.55
N ALA A 16 25.73 32.84 5.68
CA ALA A 16 24.45 33.09 5.01
C ALA A 16 24.58 33.23 3.48
N ASP A 17 25.70 33.74 2.98
CA ASP A 17 25.92 34.05 1.56
C ASP A 17 26.53 32.88 0.77
N LYS A 18 26.66 31.70 1.39
CA LYS A 18 27.14 30.50 0.70
C LYS A 18 26.13 30.09 -0.38
N PRO A 19 26.55 29.94 -1.65
CA PRO A 19 25.64 29.59 -2.73
C PRO A 19 24.99 28.22 -2.48
N ARG A 20 23.66 28.18 -2.38
CA ARG A 20 22.87 26.95 -2.23
C ARG A 20 22.09 26.63 -3.50
N GLN A 21 21.97 25.35 -3.81
CA GLN A 21 21.19 24.89 -4.97
C GLN A 21 19.70 25.16 -4.76
N THR A 22 19.09 25.95 -5.65
CA THR A 22 17.68 26.34 -5.55
C THR A 22 16.73 25.44 -6.32
N ARG A 23 17.24 24.54 -7.18
CA ARG A 23 16.42 23.66 -8.03
C ARG A 23 16.91 22.22 -7.98
N PHE A 24 16.03 21.32 -7.55
CA PHE A 24 16.29 19.89 -7.40
C PHE A 24 15.63 19.07 -8.53
N LEU A 25 16.28 17.99 -8.93
CA LEU A 25 15.71 16.98 -9.82
C LEU A 25 14.70 16.11 -9.06
N ARG A 26 13.78 15.45 -9.78
CA ARG A 26 12.74 14.60 -9.17
C ARG A 26 13.32 13.44 -8.34
N SER A 27 14.48 12.91 -8.72
CA SER A 27 15.22 11.90 -7.96
C SER A 27 15.99 12.44 -6.75
N GLN A 28 15.98 13.75 -6.53
CA GLN A 28 16.68 14.43 -5.44
C GLN A 28 15.69 15.16 -4.51
N GLN A 29 14.41 14.78 -4.53
CA GLN A 29 13.37 15.38 -3.69
C GLN A 29 13.64 15.11 -2.20
N ASP A 30 14.10 13.91 -1.83
CA ASP A 30 14.49 13.57 -0.46
C ASP A 30 15.65 14.45 0.06
N LEU A 31 16.56 14.87 -0.82
CA LEU A 31 17.66 15.78 -0.46
C LEU A 31 17.16 17.20 -0.21
N LYS A 32 16.14 17.64 -0.95
CA LYS A 32 15.48 18.94 -0.76
C LYS A 32 14.80 19.01 0.61
N GLU A 33 14.01 18.00 0.97
CA GLU A 33 13.29 17.95 2.24
C GLU A 33 14.24 17.94 3.44
N ARG A 34 15.38 17.26 3.34
CA ARG A 34 16.43 17.26 4.36
C ARG A 34 17.06 18.65 4.54
N ILE A 35 17.42 19.31 3.44
CA ILE A 35 18.06 20.65 3.48
C ILE A 35 17.08 21.70 4.03
N GLU A 36 15.81 21.68 3.59
CA GLU A 36 14.77 22.59 4.07
C GLU A 36 14.41 22.33 5.54
N GLY A 37 14.40 21.08 5.99
CA GLY A 37 14.19 20.70 7.38
C GLY A 37 15.29 21.20 8.32
N THR A 38 16.56 21.14 7.90
CA THR A 38 17.68 21.70 8.68
C THR A 38 17.72 23.24 8.71
N ALA A 39 17.23 23.92 7.66
CA ALA A 39 17.27 25.39 7.59
C ALA A 39 16.24 26.07 8.52
N ALA A 40 15.16 25.37 8.89
CA ALA A 40 14.13 25.90 9.80
C ALA A 40 14.53 25.86 11.29
N ALA A 41 15.63 25.20 11.65
CA ALA A 41 16.02 24.92 13.04
C ALA A 41 17.35 25.57 13.48
N SER A 42 17.80 26.67 12.86
CA SER A 42 18.99 27.39 13.34
C SER A 42 18.68 28.34 14.51
N SER A 43 18.59 27.78 15.72
CA SER A 43 19.12 28.38 16.94
C SER A 43 19.23 27.30 18.03
N ILE A 44 20.11 26.31 17.82
CA ILE A 44 20.84 25.60 18.88
C ILE A 44 22.12 25.09 18.22
N VAL A 45 23.25 25.49 18.78
CA VAL A 45 24.55 24.84 18.58
C VAL A 45 24.41 23.38 18.96
N VAL A 46 24.56 22.46 18.00
CA VAL A 46 24.65 21.03 18.31
C VAL A 46 26.07 20.57 18.02
N ASP A 47 26.73 20.30 19.14
CA ASP A 47 27.93 19.53 19.32
C ASP A 47 27.83 18.18 18.59
N ASP A 48 29.00 17.74 18.13
CA ASP A 48 29.24 16.56 17.31
C ASP A 48 29.05 15.30 18.16
N THR A 49 27.82 14.80 18.28
CA THR A 49 27.55 13.44 18.76
C THR A 49 26.29 12.85 18.12
N ASN A 50 26.49 11.86 17.27
CA ASN A 50 25.61 10.71 17.05
C ASN A 50 24.10 11.01 16.94
N ILE A 51 23.65 11.48 15.77
CA ILE A 51 22.23 11.41 15.40
C ILE A 51 21.94 9.93 15.11
N GLU A 52 21.53 9.20 16.14
CA GLU A 52 20.85 7.93 15.96
C GLU A 52 19.66 8.18 15.02
N MET A 53 19.70 7.56 13.84
CA MET A 53 18.55 7.46 12.95
C MET A 53 17.46 6.75 13.73
N GLN A 54 16.58 7.51 14.38
CA GLN A 54 15.36 6.97 14.92
C GLN A 54 14.54 6.51 13.71
N GLU A 55 14.62 5.21 13.40
CA GLU A 55 13.78 4.59 12.40
C GLU A 55 12.34 4.86 12.82
N ASP A 56 11.64 5.70 12.05
CA ASP A 56 10.19 5.86 12.17
C ASP A 56 9.58 4.47 11.90
N LEU A 57 9.37 3.70 12.97
CA LEU A 57 8.82 2.35 12.92
C LEU A 57 7.45 2.44 12.21
N ASP A 58 7.31 1.81 11.03
CA ASP A 58 6.05 1.74 10.29
C ASP A 58 4.98 1.14 11.24
N PRO A 59 3.86 1.85 11.51
CA PRO A 59 2.77 1.34 12.34
C PRO A 59 2.26 -0.05 11.93
N PHE A 60 2.44 -0.43 10.67
CA PHE A 60 2.13 -1.77 10.18
C PHE A 60 3.09 -2.85 10.69
N GLU A 61 4.36 -2.52 10.92
CA GLU A 61 5.34 -3.44 11.48
C GLU A 61 5.04 -3.77 12.95
N MET A 62 4.36 -2.86 13.66
CA MET A 62 3.91 -3.07 15.04
C MET A 62 2.66 -3.96 15.15
N ILE A 63 1.93 -4.21 14.06
CA ILE A 63 0.76 -5.09 14.06
C ILE A 63 1.22 -6.54 14.01
N GLU A 64 0.62 -7.39 14.86
CA GLU A 64 0.89 -8.83 14.86
C GLU A 64 0.28 -9.50 13.61
N PRO A 65 1.06 -10.27 12.83
CA PRO A 65 0.52 -10.99 11.69
C PRO A 65 -0.46 -12.08 12.10
N VAL A 66 -1.65 -12.13 11.48
CA VAL A 66 -2.69 -13.10 11.80
C VAL A 66 -2.85 -14.12 10.68
N ASN A 67 -2.88 -15.41 11.03
CA ASN A 67 -3.20 -16.46 10.07
C ASN A 67 -4.72 -16.49 9.79
N ILE A 68 -5.13 -15.77 8.76
CA ILE A 68 -6.54 -15.69 8.33
C ILE A 68 -7.12 -17.06 8.00
N LEU A 69 -6.32 -17.98 7.43
CA LEU A 69 -6.80 -19.29 6.97
C LEU A 69 -7.27 -20.18 8.13
N GLU A 70 -6.62 -20.08 9.29
CA GLU A 70 -7.02 -20.82 10.51
C GLU A 70 -8.28 -20.26 11.17
N ARG A 71 -8.67 -19.03 10.82
CA ARG A 71 -9.87 -18.36 11.33
C ARG A 71 -11.09 -18.62 10.44
N LEU A 72 -10.91 -19.22 9.26
CA LEU A 72 -12.00 -19.57 8.37
C LEU A 72 -12.84 -20.70 8.99
N SER A 73 -14.15 -20.65 8.75
CA SER A 73 -15.03 -21.75 9.12
C SER A 73 -14.74 -23.00 8.28
N LYS A 74 -14.98 -24.19 8.84
CA LYS A 74 -14.70 -25.46 8.15
C LYS A 74 -15.54 -25.65 6.87
N ASP A 75 -16.71 -25.04 6.85
CA ASP A 75 -17.67 -25.04 5.75
C ASP A 75 -17.47 -23.87 4.76
N PHE A 76 -16.42 -23.07 4.93
CA PHE A 76 -16.17 -21.88 4.12
C PHE A 76 -16.22 -22.16 2.61
N PHE A 77 -15.41 -23.13 2.15
CA PHE A 77 -15.34 -23.47 0.73
C PHE A 77 -16.62 -24.14 0.21
N GLU A 78 -17.31 -24.91 1.06
CA GLU A 78 -18.57 -25.56 0.71
C GLU A 78 -19.67 -24.51 0.47
N LYS A 79 -19.80 -23.54 1.38
CA LYS A 79 -20.80 -22.47 1.28
C LYS A 79 -20.57 -21.56 0.07
N LEU A 80 -19.31 -21.36 -0.34
CA LEU A 80 -19.00 -20.63 -1.59
C LEU A 80 -19.50 -21.36 -2.85
N GLU A 81 -19.78 -22.66 -2.78
CA GLU A 81 -20.38 -23.43 -3.87
C GLU A 81 -21.91 -23.58 -3.74
N SER A 82 -22.52 -22.98 -2.71
CA SER A 82 -23.98 -22.99 -2.54
C SER A 82 -24.68 -22.42 -3.77
N LYS A 83 -25.80 -23.05 -4.14
CA LYS A 83 -26.68 -22.53 -5.20
C LYS A 83 -27.36 -21.23 -4.78
N GLN A 84 -27.52 -20.99 -3.48
CA GLN A 84 -28.08 -19.75 -2.97
C GLN A 84 -27.00 -18.67 -2.93
N TRP A 85 -27.15 -17.62 -3.74
CA TRP A 85 -26.19 -16.52 -3.79
C TRP A 85 -26.07 -15.78 -2.44
N LYS A 86 -27.11 -15.84 -1.60
CA LYS A 86 -27.11 -15.23 -0.26
C LYS A 86 -26.08 -15.91 0.65
N ASP A 87 -26.05 -17.24 0.67
CA ASP A 87 -25.06 -18.01 1.43
C ASP A 87 -23.64 -17.68 0.97
N ARG A 88 -23.42 -17.60 -0.34
CA ARG A 88 -22.11 -17.22 -0.90
C ARG A 88 -21.71 -15.81 -0.48
N LYS A 89 -22.65 -14.85 -0.49
CA LYS A 89 -22.42 -13.48 -0.06
C LYS A 89 -22.09 -13.41 1.43
N GLU A 90 -22.85 -14.09 2.27
CA GLU A 90 -22.66 -14.11 3.73
C GLU A 90 -21.24 -14.57 4.09
N VAL A 91 -20.79 -15.67 3.51
CA VAL A 91 -19.43 -16.18 3.74
C VAL A 91 -18.34 -15.23 3.25
N LEU A 92 -18.58 -14.52 2.14
CA LEU A 92 -17.64 -13.51 1.68
C LEU A 92 -17.65 -12.25 2.56
N ASP A 93 -18.80 -11.85 3.10
CA ASP A 93 -18.90 -10.72 4.04
C ASP A 93 -18.19 -11.04 5.36
N ASP A 94 -18.30 -12.29 5.85
CA ASP A 94 -17.57 -12.77 7.02
C ASP A 94 -16.05 -12.75 6.77
N LEU A 95 -15.60 -13.22 5.60
CA LEU A 95 -14.20 -13.11 5.19
C LEU A 95 -13.73 -11.66 5.11
N LEU A 96 -14.53 -10.77 4.51
CA LEU A 96 -14.20 -9.36 4.40
C LEU A 96 -14.06 -8.71 5.79
N THR A 97 -14.97 -9.05 6.70
CA THR A 97 -14.93 -8.58 8.09
C THR A 97 -13.66 -9.07 8.78
N LEU A 98 -13.33 -10.35 8.64
CA LEU A 98 -12.12 -10.95 9.18
C LEU A 98 -10.85 -10.26 8.64
N LEU A 99 -10.77 -9.99 7.34
CA LEU A 99 -9.64 -9.29 6.71
C LEU A 99 -9.53 -7.82 7.15
N THR A 100 -10.67 -7.16 7.37
CA THR A 100 -10.70 -5.75 7.81
C THR A 100 -10.28 -5.60 9.28
N GLN A 101 -10.68 -6.55 10.13
CA GLN A 101 -10.27 -6.59 11.54
C GLN A 101 -8.80 -6.99 11.71
N ASN A 102 -8.24 -7.73 10.75
CA ASN A 102 -6.87 -8.24 10.77
C ASN A 102 -6.10 -7.73 9.55
N PRO A 103 -5.71 -6.44 9.51
CA PRO A 103 -5.14 -5.79 8.33
C PRO A 103 -3.76 -6.33 7.93
N LYS A 104 -3.10 -7.14 8.78
CA LYS A 104 -1.82 -7.81 8.48
C LYS A 104 -2.00 -9.34 8.49
N PRO A 105 -2.40 -9.94 7.36
CA PRO A 105 -2.36 -11.39 7.19
C PRO A 105 -0.92 -11.91 7.29
N LYS A 106 -0.77 -13.13 7.82
CA LYS A 106 0.54 -13.79 7.93
C LYS A 106 1.14 -14.06 6.53
N PRO A 107 2.31 -13.50 6.19
CA PRO A 107 2.85 -13.59 4.83
C PRO A 107 3.26 -15.00 4.40
N ASP A 108 3.64 -15.87 5.35
CA ASP A 108 4.10 -17.24 5.07
C ASP A 108 2.96 -18.26 4.87
N SER A 109 1.70 -17.83 4.98
CA SER A 109 0.54 -18.70 4.77
C SER A 109 0.25 -18.91 3.28
N ASP A 110 -0.20 -20.12 2.90
CA ASP A 110 -0.57 -20.44 1.52
C ASP A 110 -1.99 -19.97 1.16
N TYR A 111 -2.08 -18.76 0.60
CA TYR A 111 -3.34 -18.18 0.13
C TYR A 111 -3.77 -18.63 -1.28
N SER A 112 -3.04 -19.55 -1.92
CA SER A 112 -3.25 -19.89 -3.33
C SER A 112 -4.69 -20.33 -3.64
N GLU A 113 -5.26 -21.22 -2.82
CA GLU A 113 -6.62 -21.71 -3.03
C GLU A 113 -7.66 -20.61 -2.77
N LEU A 114 -7.47 -19.79 -1.72
CA LEU A 114 -8.37 -18.67 -1.42
C LEU A 114 -8.42 -17.67 -2.57
N VAL A 115 -7.26 -17.22 -3.05
CA VAL A 115 -7.16 -16.27 -4.18
C VAL A 115 -7.77 -16.89 -5.45
N LYS A 116 -7.51 -18.17 -5.71
CA LYS A 116 -8.07 -18.89 -6.86
C LYS A 116 -9.61 -18.94 -6.82
N VAL A 117 -10.20 -19.24 -5.66
CA VAL A 117 -11.65 -19.26 -5.49
C VAL A 117 -12.25 -17.86 -5.64
N LEU A 118 -11.62 -16.83 -5.05
CA LEU A 118 -12.07 -15.44 -5.22
C LEU A 118 -12.06 -15.00 -6.69
N LYS A 119 -10.98 -15.30 -7.42
CA LYS A 119 -10.91 -15.05 -8.87
C LYS A 119 -12.00 -15.80 -9.63
N LYS A 120 -12.24 -17.08 -9.31
CA LYS A 120 -13.32 -17.88 -9.92
C LYS A 120 -14.70 -17.22 -9.71
N ILE A 121 -15.00 -16.76 -8.49
CA ILE A 121 -16.25 -16.06 -8.18
C ILE A 121 -16.35 -14.76 -8.99
N ILE A 122 -15.28 -13.97 -9.04
CA ILE A 122 -15.28 -12.72 -9.81
C ILE A 122 -15.56 -12.97 -11.30
N THR A 123 -14.97 -14.00 -11.89
CA THR A 123 -15.14 -14.30 -13.32
C THR A 123 -16.47 -15.01 -13.65
N LYS A 124 -16.96 -15.90 -12.77
CA LYS A 124 -18.03 -16.86 -13.12
C LYS A 124 -19.34 -16.65 -12.35
N ASP A 125 -19.36 -15.95 -11.24
CA ASP A 125 -20.59 -15.75 -10.48
C ASP A 125 -21.55 -14.80 -11.23
N SER A 126 -22.80 -15.21 -11.33
CA SER A 126 -23.85 -14.48 -12.04
C SER A 126 -24.43 -13.34 -11.20
N ASN A 127 -24.28 -13.37 -9.87
CA ASN A 127 -24.80 -12.34 -8.98
C ASN A 127 -23.73 -11.28 -8.71
N ILE A 128 -23.97 -10.07 -9.22
CA ILE A 128 -23.02 -8.95 -9.09
C ILE A 128 -22.69 -8.60 -7.63
N THR A 129 -23.62 -8.76 -6.70
CA THR A 129 -23.37 -8.45 -5.29
C THR A 129 -22.32 -9.38 -4.70
N VAL A 130 -22.36 -10.67 -5.03
CA VAL A 130 -21.35 -11.65 -4.61
C VAL A 130 -19.98 -11.29 -5.20
N VAL A 131 -19.96 -10.92 -6.49
CA VAL A 131 -18.74 -10.52 -7.20
C VAL A 131 -18.11 -9.27 -6.58
N LEU A 132 -18.90 -8.27 -6.21
CA LEU A 132 -18.41 -7.06 -5.55
C LEU A 132 -17.77 -7.35 -4.19
N VAL A 133 -18.36 -8.22 -3.38
CA VAL A 133 -17.77 -8.60 -2.09
C VAL A 133 -16.48 -9.39 -2.30
N ALA A 134 -16.44 -10.33 -3.25
CA ALA A 134 -15.22 -11.06 -3.59
C ALA A 134 -14.08 -10.12 -4.05
N GLY A 135 -14.40 -9.10 -4.83
CA GLY A 135 -13.45 -8.05 -5.23
C GLY A 135 -12.87 -7.32 -4.02
N LYS A 136 -13.72 -6.91 -3.07
CA LYS A 136 -13.29 -6.28 -1.81
C LYS A 136 -12.40 -7.19 -0.96
N CYS A 137 -12.69 -8.49 -0.90
CA CYS A 137 -11.84 -9.46 -0.21
C CYS A 137 -10.44 -9.54 -0.83
N LEU A 138 -10.34 -9.57 -2.17
CA LEU A 138 -9.04 -9.52 -2.86
C LEU A 138 -8.28 -8.22 -2.58
N THR A 139 -8.97 -7.07 -2.60
CA THR A 139 -8.37 -5.77 -2.25
C THR A 139 -7.78 -5.79 -0.85
N ALA A 140 -8.55 -6.25 0.15
CA ALA A 140 -8.10 -6.32 1.53
C ALA A 140 -6.90 -7.26 1.71
N LEU A 141 -6.93 -8.42 1.04
CA LEU A 141 -5.83 -9.39 1.07
C LEU A 141 -4.55 -8.83 0.42
N ALA A 142 -4.67 -8.15 -0.73
CA ALA A 142 -3.53 -7.54 -1.40
C ALA A 142 -2.92 -6.39 -0.57
N LYS A 143 -3.75 -5.53 0.02
CA LYS A 143 -3.30 -4.45 0.93
C LYS A 143 -2.57 -5.01 2.16
N GLY A 144 -3.07 -6.10 2.73
CA GLY A 144 -2.48 -6.71 3.92
C GLY A 144 -1.20 -7.50 3.65
N LEU A 145 -1.12 -8.22 2.54
CA LEU A 145 0.09 -9.00 2.21
C LEU A 145 1.22 -8.16 1.61
N ARG A 146 0.91 -6.99 1.02
CA ARG A 146 1.88 -6.11 0.37
C ARG A 146 2.76 -6.92 -0.60
N LYS A 147 4.09 -6.91 -0.41
CA LYS A 147 5.06 -7.64 -1.25
C LYS A 147 4.84 -9.16 -1.28
N ALA A 148 4.27 -9.76 -0.23
CA ALA A 148 3.95 -11.19 -0.21
C ALA A 148 2.82 -11.58 -1.18
N PHE A 149 2.06 -10.60 -1.70
CA PHE A 149 1.02 -10.84 -2.71
C PHE A 149 1.56 -11.06 -4.13
N LYS A 150 2.88 -10.94 -4.36
CA LYS A 150 3.51 -10.97 -5.68
C LYS A 150 3.08 -12.15 -6.58
N ASN A 151 3.02 -13.35 -6.01
CA ASN A 151 2.63 -14.56 -6.76
C ASN A 151 1.18 -14.56 -7.25
N TYR A 152 0.34 -13.68 -6.69
CA TYR A 152 -1.07 -13.55 -6.98
C TYR A 152 -1.41 -12.29 -7.77
N ALA A 153 -0.50 -11.31 -7.77
CA ALA A 153 -0.73 -9.95 -8.27
C ALA A 153 -1.17 -9.92 -9.74
N LEU A 154 -0.37 -10.49 -10.65
CA LEU A 154 -0.65 -10.46 -12.09
C LEU A 154 -2.01 -11.05 -12.43
N GLY A 155 -2.29 -12.27 -11.95
CA GLY A 155 -3.57 -12.92 -12.21
C GLY A 155 -4.76 -12.25 -11.52
N THR A 156 -4.54 -11.46 -10.48
CA THR A 156 -5.59 -10.64 -9.85
C THR A 156 -5.90 -9.44 -10.72
N ILE A 157 -4.86 -8.71 -11.16
CA ILE A 157 -4.99 -7.56 -12.06
C ILE A 157 -5.71 -7.96 -13.35
N ASP A 158 -5.33 -9.07 -13.97
CA ASP A 158 -5.97 -9.57 -15.20
C ASP A 158 -7.48 -9.76 -15.02
N VAL A 159 -7.89 -10.44 -13.95
CA VAL A 159 -9.31 -10.70 -13.66
C VAL A 159 -10.07 -9.42 -13.34
N CYS A 160 -9.45 -8.48 -12.62
CA CYS A 160 -10.06 -7.19 -12.28
C CYS A 160 -10.23 -6.29 -13.51
N LEU A 161 -9.24 -6.23 -14.41
CA LEU A 161 -9.32 -5.45 -15.65
C LEU A 161 -10.48 -5.92 -16.55
N ASP A 162 -10.76 -7.21 -16.61
CA ASP A 162 -11.91 -7.72 -17.34
C ASP A 162 -13.25 -7.27 -16.74
N ARG A 163 -13.33 -7.07 -15.43
CA ARG A 163 -14.55 -6.52 -14.78
C ARG A 163 -14.68 -5.01 -14.92
N CYS A 164 -13.60 -4.29 -15.15
CA CYS A 164 -13.63 -2.85 -15.45
C CYS A 164 -14.29 -2.50 -16.80
N ARG A 165 -14.69 -3.51 -17.60
CA ARG A 165 -15.50 -3.30 -18.82
C ARG A 165 -16.95 -2.92 -18.51
N GLU A 166 -17.42 -3.15 -17.29
CA GLU A 166 -18.74 -2.72 -16.81
C GLU A 166 -18.78 -1.21 -16.58
N LYS A 167 -19.90 -0.55 -16.92
CA LYS A 167 -19.99 0.93 -16.86
C LYS A 167 -20.51 1.48 -15.53
N LYS A 168 -20.92 0.62 -14.60
CA LYS A 168 -21.48 1.07 -13.32
C LYS A 168 -20.35 1.51 -12.40
N THR A 169 -20.44 2.74 -11.89
CA THR A 169 -19.41 3.37 -11.05
C THR A 169 -19.01 2.51 -9.85
N ASN A 170 -19.98 1.92 -9.16
CA ASN A 170 -19.73 1.05 -8.01
C ASN A 170 -18.90 -0.20 -8.35
N ILE A 171 -19.05 -0.74 -9.57
CA ILE A 171 -18.25 -1.88 -10.05
C ILE A 171 -16.83 -1.41 -10.34
N LEU A 172 -16.72 -0.30 -11.07
CA LEU A 172 -15.43 0.28 -11.43
C LEU A 172 -14.59 0.64 -10.22
N GLU A 173 -15.18 1.24 -9.19
CA GLU A 173 -14.47 1.62 -7.95
C GLU A 173 -13.87 0.40 -7.26
N VAL A 174 -14.65 -0.68 -7.07
CA VAL A 174 -14.17 -1.89 -6.40
C VAL A 174 -13.01 -2.54 -7.16
N PHE A 175 -13.14 -2.71 -8.49
CA PHE A 175 -12.10 -3.39 -9.27
C PHE A 175 -10.89 -2.52 -9.58
N ARG A 176 -11.07 -1.21 -9.66
CA ARG A 176 -9.95 -0.26 -9.69
C ARG A 176 -9.14 -0.34 -8.40
N GLU A 177 -9.80 -0.31 -7.25
CA GLU A 177 -9.12 -0.42 -5.95
C GLU A 177 -8.39 -1.75 -5.80
N ALA A 178 -8.97 -2.85 -6.29
CA ALA A 178 -8.32 -4.16 -6.32
C ALA A 178 -7.03 -4.15 -7.18
N CYS A 179 -7.08 -3.54 -8.37
CA CYS A 179 -5.88 -3.37 -9.21
C CYS A 179 -4.83 -2.50 -8.51
N GLU A 180 -5.22 -1.37 -7.93
CA GLU A 180 -4.33 -0.47 -7.21
C GLU A 180 -3.69 -1.14 -5.98
N ALA A 181 -4.41 -2.02 -5.29
CA ALA A 181 -3.88 -2.79 -4.17
C ALA A 181 -2.89 -3.88 -4.61
N ALA A 182 -3.12 -4.53 -5.76
CA ALA A 182 -2.26 -5.60 -6.27
C ALA A 182 -1.00 -5.07 -6.98
N TYR A 183 -1.07 -3.89 -7.61
CA TYR A 183 -0.01 -3.31 -8.42
C TYR A 183 1.36 -3.15 -7.70
N PRO A 184 1.45 -2.71 -6.43
CA PRO A 184 2.73 -2.57 -5.74
C PRO A 184 3.48 -3.89 -5.50
N ALA A 185 2.79 -5.03 -5.63
CA ALA A 185 3.36 -6.35 -5.45
C ALA A 185 3.82 -7.00 -6.77
N TRP A 186 3.42 -6.43 -7.92
CA TRP A 186 3.75 -6.95 -9.26
C TRP A 186 5.24 -6.77 -9.60
#